data_AF-V5B448-F1
#
_entry.id   AF-V5B448-F1
#
_cell.length_a   1.000
_cell.length_b   1.000
_cell.length_c   1.000
_cell.angle_alpha   90.00
_cell.angle_beta   90.00
_cell.angle_gamma   90.00
#
_symmetry.space_group_name_H-M   'P 1'
#
loop_
_entity.id
_entity.type
_entity.pdbx_description
1 polymer ?
#
loop_
_entity_poly.entity_id
_entity_poly.type
_entity_poly.pdbx_seq_one_letter_code
_entity_poly.pdbx_strand_id
1 'polypeptide(L)'
;MMFGTVNVVNNCVPQSWAHAVNSLAALHAAASLLSSGTEVCPVGLEADVRVAPDDEKMEPLLHHDPIPTGEASTCVTLAAWLEELASIVRLRSGRLGIVKLDFKDPDAAAMAHRLFAQSSTLYGKLSTNFLFWWNADIVAAGHDDTVKISMNPRSFSEFLEAKLYEMIHAFVSRLGFGLSFGWRLPGSFNSYALEDIVRMREFLQRLAAYSADAGDDESSDNNGVCGGVPSGDLRVRPMCVTFALRYSAVFERVARENREALWQSLDELVSETQRMFTTAERVPSCFLSFWRARDEQITEEQIGLAKARFPTCTVDFN
;
A
#
# COMPACT_ATOMS: atom_id res chain seq x y z
N MET A 1 -12.81 -19.51 19.50
CA MET A 1 -11.66 -20.30 19.01
C MET A 1 -10.47 -19.36 18.97
N MET A 2 -9.38 -19.69 19.66
CA MET A 2 -8.15 -18.90 19.65
C MET A 2 -7.52 -18.99 18.25
N PHE A 3 -7.30 -17.85 17.61
CA PHE A 3 -6.44 -17.80 16.43
C PHE A 3 -5.01 -18.10 16.90
N GLY A 4 -4.42 -19.17 16.36
CA GLY A 4 -3.06 -19.59 16.71
C GLY A 4 -2.06 -18.45 16.48
N THR A 5 -1.14 -18.32 17.42
CA THR A 5 0.06 -17.47 17.30
C THR A 5 0.91 -17.98 16.14
N VAL A 6 0.80 -17.33 14.98
CA VAL A 6 1.68 -17.55 13.83
C VAL A 6 2.98 -16.82 14.11
N ASN A 7 4.05 -17.57 14.39
CA ASN A 7 5.42 -17.07 14.41
C ASN A 7 5.83 -16.74 12.96
N VAL A 8 5.63 -15.50 12.51
CA VAL A 8 6.16 -15.05 11.21
C VAL A 8 7.52 -14.41 11.44
N VAL A 9 8.58 -15.15 11.13
CA VAL A 9 9.96 -14.64 11.12
C VAL A 9 10.40 -14.39 9.67
N ASN A 10 10.69 -13.12 9.38
CA ASN A 10 11.55 -12.55 8.34
C ASN A 10 11.21 -12.76 6.84
N ASN A 11 11.14 -11.63 6.11
CA ASN A 11 10.93 -11.42 4.66
C ASN A 11 9.48 -11.46 4.12
N CYS A 12 8.65 -10.51 4.56
CA CYS A 12 7.29 -10.32 4.03
C CYS A 12 7.24 -9.48 2.73
N VAL A 13 8.26 -9.54 1.86
CA VAL A 13 8.34 -8.68 0.66
C VAL A 13 8.60 -9.51 -0.59
N PRO A 14 7.78 -9.37 -1.67
CA PRO A 14 8.02 -10.10 -2.88
C PRO A 14 9.28 -9.62 -3.58
N GLN A 15 10.15 -10.57 -3.97
CA GLN A 15 11.31 -10.27 -4.82
C GLN A 15 10.94 -10.11 -6.30
N SER A 16 9.75 -10.59 -6.68
CA SER A 16 9.20 -10.51 -8.03
C SER A 16 7.75 -10.07 -8.00
N TRP A 17 7.40 -9.18 -8.93
CA TRP A 17 6.06 -8.64 -9.08
C TRP A 17 5.56 -8.91 -10.50
N ALA A 18 4.34 -9.41 -10.62
CA ALA A 18 3.55 -9.31 -11.84
C ALA A 18 2.80 -7.97 -11.79
N HIS A 19 3.13 -7.06 -12.69
CA HIS A 19 2.55 -5.71 -12.74
C HIS A 19 1.34 -5.65 -13.67
N ALA A 20 0.45 -4.69 -13.40
CA ALA A 20 -0.73 -4.37 -14.18
C ALA A 20 -1.57 -5.61 -14.52
N VAL A 21 -1.84 -6.46 -13.51
CA VAL A 21 -2.61 -7.70 -13.64
C VAL A 21 -4.12 -7.38 -13.70
N ASN A 22 -4.49 -6.50 -14.63
CA ASN A 22 -5.81 -5.87 -14.70
C ASN A 22 -6.85 -6.67 -15.50
N SER A 23 -6.50 -7.89 -15.93
CA SER A 23 -7.40 -8.77 -16.68
C SER A 23 -7.31 -10.21 -16.16
N LEU A 24 -8.37 -10.99 -16.40
CA LEU A 24 -8.35 -12.43 -16.06
C LEU A 24 -7.26 -13.18 -16.82
N ALA A 25 -6.99 -12.80 -18.08
CA ALA A 25 -5.91 -13.40 -18.86
C ALA A 25 -4.53 -13.11 -18.25
N ALA A 26 -4.28 -11.87 -17.80
CA ALA A 26 -3.05 -11.51 -17.10
C ALA A 26 -2.93 -12.26 -15.76
N LEU A 27 -4.04 -12.41 -15.03
CA LEU A 27 -4.08 -13.17 -13.79
C LEU A 27 -3.74 -14.65 -14.01
N HIS A 28 -4.30 -15.27 -15.05
CA HIS A 28 -3.95 -16.65 -15.41
C HIS A 28 -2.50 -16.80 -15.86
N ALA A 29 -1.94 -15.81 -16.57
CA ALA A 29 -0.52 -15.81 -16.90
C ALA A 29 0.35 -15.76 -15.62
N ALA A 30 -0.03 -14.91 -14.66
CA ALA A 30 0.62 -14.78 -13.36
C ALA A 30 0.41 -15.99 -12.44
N ALA A 31 -0.62 -16.83 -12.66
CA ALA A 31 -0.87 -18.02 -11.86
C ALA A 31 0.31 -19.01 -11.86
N SER A 32 1.05 -19.08 -12.97
CA SER A 32 2.28 -19.86 -13.05
C SER A 32 3.35 -19.38 -12.05
N LEU A 33 3.47 -18.06 -11.85
CA LEU A 33 4.38 -17.48 -10.86
C LEU A 33 3.93 -17.80 -9.44
N LEU A 34 2.63 -17.77 -9.13
CA LEU A 34 2.11 -18.14 -7.82
C LEU A 34 2.46 -19.58 -7.41
N SER A 35 2.79 -20.45 -8.37
CA SER A 35 3.19 -21.82 -8.08
C SER A 35 4.52 -21.92 -7.30
N SER A 36 5.43 -20.95 -7.48
CA SER A 36 6.71 -20.86 -6.78
C SER A 36 6.67 -20.01 -5.51
N GLY A 37 5.55 -19.32 -5.26
CA GLY A 37 5.35 -18.48 -4.08
C GLY A 37 5.32 -19.29 -2.79
N THR A 38 6.04 -18.80 -1.78
CA THR A 38 6.10 -19.38 -0.43
C THR A 38 6.05 -18.27 0.62
N GLU A 39 5.94 -18.65 1.90
CA GLU A 39 6.00 -17.69 3.00
C GLU A 39 7.34 -16.93 3.08
N VAL A 40 8.45 -17.58 2.70
CA VAL A 40 9.80 -17.01 2.72
C VAL A 40 10.12 -16.22 1.45
N CYS A 41 9.55 -16.65 0.32
CA CYS A 41 9.72 -16.02 -0.99
C CYS A 41 8.34 -15.76 -1.60
N PRO A 42 7.61 -14.73 -1.13
CA PRO A 42 6.28 -14.44 -1.65
C PRO A 42 6.35 -13.89 -3.08
N VAL A 43 5.30 -14.13 -3.86
CA VAL A 43 5.11 -13.53 -5.19
C VAL A 43 4.17 -12.33 -5.09
N GLY A 44 4.52 -11.23 -5.75
CA GLY A 44 3.72 -10.01 -5.79
C GLY A 44 2.81 -9.99 -7.00
N LEU A 45 1.53 -9.66 -6.80
CA LEU A 45 0.59 -9.29 -7.85
C LEU A 45 0.21 -7.84 -7.64
N GLU A 46 0.27 -7.03 -8.68
CA GLU A 46 -0.19 -5.64 -8.65
C GLU A 46 -1.34 -5.46 -9.65
N ALA A 47 -2.40 -4.78 -9.21
CA ALA A 47 -3.55 -4.45 -10.03
C ALA A 47 -4.04 -3.02 -9.76
N ASP A 48 -4.31 -2.30 -10.84
CA ASP A 48 -4.82 -0.94 -10.84
C ASP A 48 -6.33 -0.93 -10.74
N VAL A 49 -6.87 -0.15 -9.80
CA VAL A 49 -8.31 -0.10 -9.53
C VAL A 49 -8.83 1.32 -9.72
N ARG A 50 -9.92 1.43 -10.49
CA ARG A 50 -10.65 2.66 -10.81
C ARG A 50 -12.14 2.48 -10.62
N VAL A 51 -12.86 3.59 -10.64
CA VAL A 51 -14.30 3.62 -10.89
C VAL A 51 -14.57 4.39 -12.18
N ALA A 52 -15.58 3.96 -12.94
CA ALA A 52 -15.94 4.65 -14.18
C ALA A 52 -16.66 5.98 -13.89
N PRO A 53 -16.44 7.03 -14.71
CA PRO A 53 -17.02 8.34 -14.49
C PRO A 53 -18.55 8.41 -14.35
N ASP A 54 -19.21 7.57 -15.13
CA ASP A 54 -20.65 7.65 -15.38
C ASP A 54 -21.37 6.39 -14.86
N ASP A 55 -20.67 5.56 -14.07
CA ASP A 55 -21.25 4.39 -13.46
C ASP A 55 -21.93 4.75 -12.13
N GLU A 56 -23.26 4.78 -12.13
CA GLU A 56 -24.07 5.03 -10.94
C GLU A 56 -23.78 4.03 -9.80
N LYS A 57 -23.34 2.80 -10.13
CA LYS A 57 -23.00 1.79 -9.14
C LYS A 57 -21.62 2.01 -8.55
N MET A 58 -20.77 2.82 -9.20
CA MET A 58 -19.38 3.06 -8.84
C MET A 58 -18.63 1.73 -8.62
N GLU A 59 -18.82 0.77 -9.52
CA GLU A 59 -18.22 -0.54 -9.41
C GLU A 59 -16.69 -0.43 -9.50
N PRO A 60 -15.93 -1.06 -8.59
CA PRO A 60 -14.47 -1.10 -8.71
C PRO A 60 -14.05 -1.96 -9.92
N LEU A 61 -13.37 -1.32 -10.87
CA LEU A 61 -12.92 -1.91 -12.13
C LEU A 61 -11.41 -1.93 -12.20
N LEU A 62 -10.85 -2.97 -12.84
CA LEU A 62 -9.42 -3.09 -13.06
C LEU A 62 -9.00 -2.37 -14.34
N HIS A 63 -8.31 -1.23 -14.19
CA HIS A 63 -7.85 -0.44 -15.32
C HIS A 63 -6.78 0.58 -14.88
N HIS A 64 -5.65 0.63 -15.60
CA HIS A 64 -4.56 1.56 -15.29
C HIS A 64 -4.91 3.01 -15.67
N ASP A 65 -5.33 3.24 -16.91
CA ASP A 65 -5.62 4.57 -17.46
C ASP A 65 -7.05 5.03 -17.12
N PRO A 66 -7.41 6.32 -17.26
CA PRO A 66 -8.80 6.74 -17.12
C PRO A 66 -9.72 5.94 -18.06
N ILE A 67 -10.83 5.42 -17.51
CA ILE A 67 -11.80 4.62 -18.28
C ILE A 67 -12.65 5.57 -19.13
N PRO A 68 -12.71 5.39 -20.46
CA PRO A 68 -13.58 6.20 -21.31
C PRO A 68 -15.07 6.02 -20.99
N THR A 69 -15.85 7.08 -21.17
CA THR A 69 -17.32 7.04 -20.98
C THR A 69 -17.94 5.92 -21.82
N GLY A 70 -18.76 5.09 -21.18
CA GLY A 70 -19.45 3.97 -21.82
C GLY A 70 -18.63 2.70 -22.00
N GLU A 71 -17.33 2.69 -21.62
CA GLU A 71 -16.46 1.52 -21.78
C GLU A 71 -16.30 0.70 -20.48
N ALA A 72 -16.96 1.09 -19.39
CA ALA A 72 -16.91 0.40 -18.10
C ALA A 72 -17.22 -1.10 -18.19
N SER A 73 -18.19 -1.48 -19.04
CA SER A 73 -18.61 -2.88 -19.24
C SER A 73 -17.54 -3.78 -19.87
N THR A 74 -16.49 -3.21 -20.44
CA THR A 74 -15.37 -3.95 -21.03
C THR A 74 -14.27 -4.26 -20.00
N CYS A 75 -14.30 -3.59 -18.85
CA CYS A 75 -13.32 -3.77 -17.80
C CYS A 75 -13.68 -4.96 -16.91
N VAL A 76 -12.66 -5.60 -16.33
CA VAL A 76 -12.87 -6.66 -15.33
C VAL A 76 -13.19 -6.00 -13.99
N THR A 77 -14.21 -6.49 -13.29
CA THR A 77 -14.52 -5.99 -11.94
C THR A 77 -13.53 -6.56 -10.93
N LEU A 78 -13.20 -5.80 -9.89
CA LEU A 78 -12.35 -6.29 -8.80
C LEU A 78 -12.94 -7.54 -8.14
N ALA A 79 -14.28 -7.60 -8.02
CA ALA A 79 -14.97 -8.76 -7.47
C ALA A 79 -14.70 -10.04 -8.30
N ALA A 80 -14.91 -9.97 -9.61
CA ALA A 80 -14.67 -11.10 -10.52
C ALA A 80 -13.20 -11.53 -10.49
N TRP A 81 -12.26 -10.58 -10.43
CA TRP A 81 -10.84 -10.88 -10.33
C TRP A 81 -10.47 -11.58 -9.02
N LEU A 82 -11.02 -11.16 -7.89
CA LEU A 82 -10.80 -11.80 -6.59
C LEU A 82 -11.40 -13.21 -6.54
N GLU A 83 -12.56 -13.43 -7.14
CA GLU A 83 -13.17 -14.76 -7.27
C GLU A 83 -12.30 -15.70 -8.11
N GLU A 84 -11.78 -15.22 -9.24
CA GLU A 84 -10.88 -15.99 -10.08
C GLU A 84 -9.55 -16.29 -9.35
N LEU A 85 -8.98 -15.31 -8.64
CA LEU A 85 -7.80 -15.54 -7.81
C LEU A 85 -8.06 -16.63 -6.77
N ALA A 86 -9.22 -16.61 -6.11
CA ALA A 86 -9.59 -17.63 -5.13
C ALA A 86 -9.77 -19.01 -5.78
N SER A 87 -10.26 -19.07 -7.01
CA SER A 87 -10.34 -20.31 -7.81
C SER A 87 -8.94 -20.88 -8.09
N ILE A 88 -8.02 -20.03 -8.55
CA ILE A 88 -6.63 -20.39 -8.86
C ILE A 88 -5.91 -20.97 -7.63
N VAL A 89 -6.11 -20.39 -6.44
CA VAL A 89 -5.41 -20.81 -5.22
C VAL A 89 -6.21 -21.79 -4.35
N ARG A 90 -7.39 -22.23 -4.77
CA ARG A 90 -8.33 -23.02 -3.95
C ARG A 90 -7.71 -24.25 -3.27
N LEU A 91 -6.76 -24.91 -3.93
CA LEU A 91 -6.10 -26.14 -3.44
C LEU A 91 -4.75 -25.87 -2.78
N ARG A 92 -4.34 -24.60 -2.66
CA ARG A 92 -3.05 -24.20 -2.11
C ARG A 92 -3.18 -23.97 -0.61
N SER A 93 -2.21 -24.47 0.14
CA SER A 93 -2.08 -24.19 1.57
C SER A 93 -0.92 -23.23 1.82
N GLY A 94 -1.04 -22.45 2.90
CA GLY A 94 0.00 -21.49 3.30
C GLY A 94 0.03 -20.20 2.49
N ARG A 95 0.91 -19.29 2.92
CA ARG A 95 1.15 -17.99 2.28
C ARG A 95 1.86 -18.20 0.93
N LEU A 96 1.29 -17.61 -0.11
CA LEU A 96 1.83 -17.64 -1.48
C LEU A 96 2.43 -16.30 -1.89
N GLY A 97 1.83 -15.20 -1.43
CA GLY A 97 2.17 -13.92 -2.01
C GLY A 97 1.51 -12.72 -1.37
N ILE A 98 1.58 -11.63 -2.12
CA ILE A 98 1.02 -10.33 -1.76
C ILE A 98 0.24 -9.80 -2.96
N VAL A 99 -0.97 -9.30 -2.70
CA VAL A 99 -1.77 -8.57 -3.67
C VAL A 99 -1.70 -7.09 -3.32
N LYS A 100 -1.08 -6.30 -4.18
CA LYS A 100 -1.00 -4.85 -4.09
C LYS A 100 -2.07 -4.25 -4.98
N LEU A 101 -3.00 -3.50 -4.39
CA LEU A 101 -4.03 -2.77 -5.12
C LEU A 101 -3.62 -1.31 -5.24
N ASP A 102 -3.52 -0.83 -6.47
CA ASP A 102 -3.23 0.56 -6.79
C ASP A 102 -4.55 1.28 -7.09
N PHE A 103 -5.14 1.84 -6.03
CA PHE A 103 -6.34 2.67 -6.17
C PHE A 103 -5.93 3.99 -6.83
N LYS A 104 -6.45 4.26 -8.03
CA LYS A 104 -6.05 5.45 -8.80
C LYS A 104 -6.79 6.71 -8.39
N ASP A 105 -7.85 6.57 -7.61
CA ASP A 105 -8.68 7.67 -7.11
C ASP A 105 -9.35 7.31 -5.78
N PRO A 106 -9.78 8.32 -4.98
CA PRO A 106 -10.40 8.09 -3.68
C PRO A 106 -11.69 7.26 -3.74
N ASP A 107 -12.48 7.42 -4.80
CA ASP A 107 -13.74 6.70 -4.97
C ASP A 107 -13.47 5.19 -5.17
N ALA A 108 -12.45 4.83 -5.97
CA ALA A 108 -12.01 3.46 -6.15
C ALA A 108 -11.58 2.80 -4.84
N ALA A 109 -10.80 3.50 -4.01
CA ALA A 109 -10.43 3.00 -2.69
C ALA A 109 -11.65 2.84 -1.77
N ALA A 110 -12.56 3.81 -1.74
CA ALA A 110 -13.77 3.74 -0.92
C ALA A 110 -14.69 2.59 -1.35
N MET A 111 -14.87 2.37 -2.65
CA MET A 111 -15.71 1.32 -3.19
C MET A 111 -15.06 -0.07 -3.04
N ALA A 112 -13.75 -0.18 -3.21
CA ALA A 112 -13.01 -1.40 -2.91
C ALA A 112 -13.12 -1.79 -1.43
N HIS A 113 -13.00 -0.83 -0.50
CA HIS A 113 -13.21 -1.10 0.93
C HIS A 113 -14.61 -1.68 1.20
N ARG A 114 -15.66 -1.08 0.62
CA ARG A 114 -17.04 -1.59 0.75
C ARG A 114 -17.15 -3.02 0.20
N LEU A 115 -16.57 -3.29 -0.96
CA LEU A 115 -16.53 -4.63 -1.55
C LEU A 115 -15.87 -5.64 -0.60
N PHE A 116 -14.70 -5.33 -0.03
CA PHE A 116 -14.03 -6.22 0.92
C PHE A 116 -14.86 -6.47 2.18
N ALA A 117 -15.52 -5.43 2.71
CA ALA A 117 -16.38 -5.55 3.87
C ALA A 117 -17.63 -6.43 3.59
N GLN A 118 -18.24 -6.27 2.41
CA GLN A 118 -19.41 -7.06 1.99
C GLN A 118 -19.04 -8.50 1.63
N SER A 119 -17.85 -8.72 1.08
CA SER A 119 -17.32 -10.02 0.65
C SER A 119 -16.33 -10.62 1.65
N SER A 120 -16.58 -10.41 2.96
CA SER A 120 -15.67 -10.80 4.05
C SER A 120 -15.27 -12.27 4.04
N THR A 121 -16.15 -13.17 3.58
CA THR A 121 -15.84 -14.60 3.44
C THR A 121 -14.82 -14.87 2.34
N LEU A 122 -14.95 -14.22 1.17
CA LEU A 122 -13.99 -14.34 0.08
C LEU A 122 -12.65 -13.72 0.48
N TYR A 123 -12.70 -12.54 1.08
CA TYR A 123 -11.52 -11.86 1.60
C TYR A 123 -10.78 -12.68 2.65
N GLY A 124 -11.51 -13.26 3.61
CA GLY A 124 -10.94 -14.12 4.65
C GLY A 124 -10.25 -15.36 4.08
N LYS A 125 -10.83 -16.00 3.05
CA LYS A 125 -10.20 -17.11 2.33
C LYS A 125 -8.90 -16.69 1.66
N LEU A 126 -8.95 -15.63 0.85
CA LEU A 126 -7.76 -15.11 0.14
C LEU A 126 -6.68 -14.66 1.13
N SER A 127 -7.05 -14.09 2.27
CA SER A 127 -6.12 -13.61 3.30
C SER A 127 -5.31 -14.73 3.96
N THR A 128 -5.68 -15.99 3.77
CA THR A 128 -4.85 -17.15 4.17
C THR A 128 -3.67 -17.38 3.23
N ASN A 129 -3.81 -17.04 1.95
CA ASN A 129 -2.78 -17.20 0.93
C ASN A 129 -2.08 -15.87 0.58
N PHE A 130 -2.72 -14.72 0.78
CA PHE A 130 -2.23 -13.41 0.34
C PHE A 130 -2.30 -12.34 1.43
N LEU A 131 -1.23 -11.57 1.58
CA LEU A 131 -1.33 -10.28 2.27
C LEU A 131 -1.86 -9.26 1.27
N PHE A 132 -2.77 -8.39 1.70
CA PHE A 132 -3.31 -7.34 0.83
C PHE A 132 -2.70 -6.00 1.20
N TRP A 133 -2.15 -5.32 0.20
CA TRP A 133 -1.52 -4.02 0.36
C TRP A 133 -2.24 -2.98 -0.48
N TRP A 134 -2.30 -1.76 0.03
CA TRP A 134 -2.68 -0.58 -0.76
C TRP A 134 -1.40 0.09 -1.26
N ASN A 135 -1.22 0.20 -2.59
CA ASN A 135 -0.30 1.17 -3.19
C ASN A 135 -0.91 2.57 -3.12
N ALA A 136 -0.69 3.26 -2.01
CA ALA A 136 -1.09 4.64 -1.87
C ALA A 136 0.00 5.51 -2.50
N ASP A 137 -0.18 5.85 -3.77
CA ASP A 137 0.52 6.99 -4.35
C ASP A 137 0.01 8.24 -3.62
N ILE A 138 0.63 8.57 -2.48
CA ILE A 138 0.30 9.77 -1.72
C ILE A 138 0.83 10.93 -2.54
N VAL A 139 -0.05 11.45 -3.37
CA VAL A 139 0.09 12.82 -3.85
C VAL A 139 -0.28 13.68 -2.66
N ALA A 140 0.72 14.25 -2.01
CA ALA A 140 0.69 15.58 -1.45
C ALA A 140 -0.71 16.21 -1.28
N ALA A 141 -1.58 15.67 -0.42
CA ALA A 141 -2.82 16.31 -0.03
C ALA A 141 -2.44 17.66 0.57
N GLY A 142 -2.83 18.77 -0.07
CA GLY A 142 -2.35 20.12 0.28
C GLY A 142 -2.41 20.35 1.79
N HIS A 143 -1.37 20.99 2.35
CA HIS A 143 -1.38 21.41 3.75
C HIS A 143 -2.59 22.31 3.97
N ASP A 144 -3.20 22.18 5.15
CA ASP A 144 -4.44 22.83 5.56
C ASP A 144 -4.64 24.23 4.92
N ASP A 145 -5.85 24.44 4.41
CA ASP A 145 -6.39 25.71 3.87
C ASP A 145 -5.79 26.28 2.58
N THR A 146 -4.88 25.58 1.87
CA THR A 146 -4.31 26.09 0.60
C THR A 146 -4.85 25.44 -0.67
N VAL A 147 -5.77 24.47 -0.56
CA VAL A 147 -6.42 23.89 -1.74
C VAL A 147 -7.34 24.94 -2.36
N LYS A 148 -6.83 25.63 -3.39
CA LYS A 148 -7.71 26.22 -4.41
C LYS A 148 -8.62 25.11 -4.85
N ILE A 149 -9.92 25.28 -4.60
CA ILE A 149 -11.01 24.40 -5.04
C ILE A 149 -10.93 24.27 -6.57
N SER A 150 -10.08 23.36 -7.02
CA SER A 150 -10.02 22.82 -8.36
C SER A 150 -10.86 21.56 -8.28
N MET A 151 -12.03 21.60 -8.91
CA MET A 151 -13.02 20.53 -8.85
C MET A 151 -12.64 19.39 -9.81
N ASN A 152 -11.71 18.54 -9.43
CA ASN A 152 -11.72 17.17 -9.93
C ASN A 152 -11.67 16.17 -8.75
N PRO A 153 -12.84 15.76 -8.20
CA PRO A 153 -12.93 14.94 -6.99
C PRO A 153 -12.29 13.54 -7.09
N ARG A 154 -11.68 13.21 -8.23
CA ARG A 154 -11.17 11.88 -8.59
C ARG A 154 -9.65 11.76 -8.55
N SER A 155 -8.94 12.64 -7.84
CA SER A 155 -7.50 12.52 -7.65
C SER A 155 -7.13 12.63 -6.18
N PHE A 156 -6.24 11.73 -5.71
CA PHE A 156 -5.67 11.83 -4.36
C PHE A 156 -4.92 13.15 -4.12
N SER A 157 -4.44 13.80 -5.19
CA SER A 157 -3.74 15.09 -5.11
C SER A 157 -4.59 16.26 -4.66
N GLU A 158 -5.89 16.19 -4.95
CA GLU A 158 -6.88 17.21 -4.59
C GLU A 158 -7.73 16.74 -3.40
N PHE A 159 -7.37 15.60 -2.80
CA PHE A 159 -8.09 15.01 -1.68
C PHE A 159 -7.59 15.57 -0.35
N LEU A 160 -8.50 15.71 0.62
CA LEU A 160 -8.15 16.21 1.95
C LEU A 160 -7.35 15.16 2.72
N GLU A 161 -6.23 15.57 3.33
CA GLU A 161 -5.33 14.66 4.06
C GLU A 161 -6.07 13.96 5.21
N ALA A 162 -6.93 14.68 5.94
CA ALA A 162 -7.78 14.11 7.00
C ALA A 162 -8.63 12.92 6.51
N LYS A 163 -9.29 13.07 5.36
CA LYS A 163 -10.10 12.00 4.76
C LYS A 163 -9.24 10.84 4.27
N LEU A 164 -8.04 11.13 3.78
CA LEU A 164 -7.08 10.08 3.39
C LEU A 164 -6.66 9.24 4.62
N TYR A 165 -6.38 9.87 5.76
CA TYR A 165 -6.09 9.15 6.99
C TYR A 165 -7.24 8.24 7.42
N GLU A 166 -8.49 8.75 7.40
CA GLU A 166 -9.67 7.95 7.72
C GLU A 166 -9.79 6.71 6.83
N MET A 167 -9.56 6.87 5.51
CA MET A 167 -9.60 5.76 4.56
C MET A 167 -8.48 4.75 4.82
N ILE A 168 -7.25 5.21 5.00
CA ILE A 168 -6.11 4.33 5.33
C ILE A 168 -6.40 3.57 6.62
N HIS A 169 -6.89 4.26 7.64
CA HIS A 169 -7.28 3.64 8.90
C HIS A 169 -8.36 2.57 8.71
N ALA A 170 -9.38 2.81 7.86
CA ALA A 170 -10.39 1.80 7.57
C ALA A 170 -9.78 0.52 6.96
N PHE A 171 -8.88 0.65 5.98
CA PHE A 171 -8.19 -0.49 5.38
C PHE A 171 -7.24 -1.21 6.35
N VAL A 172 -6.45 -0.47 7.12
CA VAL A 172 -5.49 -1.04 8.05
C VAL A 172 -6.20 -1.66 9.24
N SER A 173 -7.07 -0.91 9.91
CA SER A 173 -7.65 -1.34 11.18
C SER A 173 -8.76 -2.37 11.03
N ARG A 174 -9.54 -2.29 9.95
CA ARG A 174 -10.71 -3.17 9.77
C ARG A 174 -10.42 -4.35 8.86
N LEU A 175 -9.51 -4.19 7.90
CA LEU A 175 -9.17 -5.25 6.94
C LEU A 175 -7.75 -5.80 7.16
N GLY A 176 -6.88 -5.11 7.90
CA GLY A 176 -5.51 -5.58 8.12
C GLY A 176 -4.61 -5.37 6.92
N PHE A 177 -4.85 -4.35 6.09
CA PHE A 177 -4.00 -4.09 4.92
C PHE A 177 -2.58 -3.65 5.33
N GLY A 178 -1.60 -4.01 4.50
CA GLY A 178 -0.30 -3.33 4.46
C GLY A 178 -0.37 -2.04 3.65
N LEU A 179 0.56 -1.13 3.87
CA LEU A 179 0.67 0.13 3.14
C LEU A 179 1.94 0.16 2.32
N SER A 180 1.80 0.57 1.07
CA SER A 180 2.89 0.84 0.16
C SER A 180 2.77 2.29 -0.28
N PHE A 181 3.70 3.15 0.10
CA PHE A 181 3.61 4.59 -0.18
C PHE A 181 4.48 4.95 -1.37
N GLY A 182 3.86 5.34 -2.48
CA GLY A 182 4.54 6.08 -3.54
C GLY A 182 4.46 7.56 -3.25
N TRP A 183 5.57 8.22 -2.94
CA TRP A 183 5.54 9.68 -2.94
C TRP A 183 5.67 10.15 -4.39
N ARG A 184 4.65 10.83 -4.91
CA ARG A 184 4.68 11.34 -6.29
C ARG A 184 5.66 12.50 -6.35
N LEU A 185 6.88 12.18 -6.76
CA LEU A 185 7.97 13.15 -6.84
C LEU A 185 7.86 14.02 -8.09
N PRO A 186 8.43 15.25 -8.04
CA PRO A 186 8.59 16.07 -9.23
C PRO A 186 9.24 15.31 -10.39
N GLY A 187 8.92 15.74 -11.61
CA GLY A 187 9.42 15.14 -12.84
C GLY A 187 10.95 15.18 -13.02
N SER A 188 11.68 15.91 -12.17
CA SER A 188 13.14 16.05 -12.25
C SER A 188 13.82 15.86 -10.90
N PHE A 189 15.01 15.27 -10.92
CA PHE A 189 15.90 15.08 -9.76
C PHE A 189 16.14 16.37 -8.98
N ASN A 190 16.40 17.46 -9.69
CA ASN A 190 16.80 18.75 -9.12
C ASN A 190 15.67 19.44 -8.34
N SER A 191 14.47 18.86 -8.37
CA SER A 191 13.30 19.36 -7.67
C SER A 191 13.01 18.59 -6.37
N TYR A 192 13.79 17.55 -6.06
CA TYR A 192 13.66 16.85 -4.78
C TYR A 192 14.23 17.72 -3.66
N ALA A 193 13.40 18.05 -2.67
CA ALA A 193 13.79 18.89 -1.55
C ALA A 193 13.74 18.07 -0.25
N LEU A 194 14.57 18.41 0.75
CA LEU A 194 14.54 17.70 2.06
C LEU A 194 13.17 17.83 2.74
N GLU A 195 12.46 18.91 2.44
CA GLU A 195 11.10 19.21 2.85
C GLU A 195 10.10 18.11 2.43
N ASP A 196 10.35 17.41 1.32
CA ASP A 196 9.52 16.26 0.90
C ASP A 196 9.63 15.10 1.90
N ILE A 197 10.84 14.81 2.40
CA ILE A 197 11.05 13.76 3.43
C ILE A 197 10.44 14.18 4.76
N VAL A 198 10.59 15.46 5.14
CA VAL A 198 9.97 15.99 6.37
C VAL A 198 8.46 15.80 6.32
N ARG A 199 7.83 16.10 5.19
CA ARG A 199 6.39 15.90 5.02
C ARG A 199 5.97 14.42 5.04
N MET A 200 6.75 13.54 4.42
CA MET A 200 6.54 12.09 4.55
C MET A 200 6.61 11.65 6.02
N ARG A 201 7.60 12.16 6.77
CA ARG A 201 7.77 11.88 8.19
C ARG A 201 6.57 12.34 9.01
N GLU A 202 6.14 13.59 8.84
CA GLU A 202 4.96 14.16 9.53
C GLU A 202 3.69 13.36 9.25
N PHE A 203 3.48 12.95 7.99
CA PHE A 203 2.35 12.12 7.60
C PHE A 203 2.33 10.78 8.35
N LEU A 204 3.48 10.11 8.43
CA LEU A 204 3.60 8.82 9.12
C LEU A 204 3.43 8.96 10.63
N GLN A 205 3.95 10.04 11.22
CA GLN A 205 3.76 10.34 12.64
C GLN A 205 2.27 10.53 12.95
N ARG A 206 1.54 11.27 12.11
CA ARG A 206 0.08 11.44 12.22
C ARG A 206 -0.65 10.10 12.08
N LEU A 207 -0.26 9.29 11.09
CA LEU A 207 -0.85 7.96 10.91
C LEU A 207 -0.62 7.05 12.13
N ALA A 208 0.57 7.08 12.72
CA ALA A 208 0.90 6.32 13.92
C ALA A 208 0.12 6.80 15.15
N ALA A 209 -0.16 8.11 15.25
CA ALA A 209 -0.98 8.70 16.31
C ALA A 209 -2.47 8.35 16.18
N TYR A 210 -3.02 8.36 14.95
CA TYR A 210 -4.42 8.00 14.69
C TYR A 210 -4.74 6.55 15.12
N SER A 211 -3.76 5.65 15.03
CA SER A 211 -3.87 4.28 15.55
C SER A 211 -3.84 4.16 17.09
N ALA A 212 -3.54 5.25 17.82
CA ALA A 212 -3.53 5.28 19.28
C ALA A 212 -4.86 5.80 19.86
N ASP A 213 -5.46 6.82 19.25
CA ASP A 213 -6.64 7.50 19.81
C ASP A 213 -7.97 6.77 19.54
N ALA A 214 -8.03 5.87 18.54
CA ALA A 214 -9.25 5.09 18.23
C ALA A 214 -9.59 4.02 19.30
N GLY A 215 -8.82 3.94 20.39
CA GLY A 215 -9.08 3.07 21.55
C GLY A 215 -9.81 3.73 22.72
N ASP A 216 -9.96 5.07 22.72
CA ASP A 216 -10.39 5.85 23.88
C ASP A 216 -11.62 6.75 23.60
N ASP A 217 -12.63 6.26 22.87
CA ASP A 217 -13.94 6.93 22.86
C ASP A 217 -15.01 6.10 23.56
N GLU A 218 -15.37 6.63 24.73
CA GLU A 218 -16.31 6.13 25.69
C GLU A 218 -17.74 6.01 25.13
N SER A 219 -18.33 4.88 25.44
CA SER A 219 -19.75 4.81 25.76
C SER A 219 -20.10 5.83 26.86
N SER A 220 -20.85 6.87 26.52
CA SER A 220 -21.80 7.45 27.46
C SER A 220 -23.18 6.89 27.13
N ASP A 221 -23.51 5.72 27.69
CA ASP A 221 -24.82 5.47 28.29
C ASP A 221 -24.80 4.15 29.09
N ASN A 222 -24.97 4.32 30.39
CA ASN A 222 -24.98 3.28 31.41
C ASN A 222 -26.19 2.35 31.28
N ASN A 223 -25.97 1.04 31.16
CA ASN A 223 -26.45 0.03 32.13
C ASN A 223 -26.22 -1.41 31.62
N GLY A 224 -25.46 -2.20 32.40
CA GLY A 224 -25.70 -3.65 32.51
C GLY A 224 -24.55 -4.58 32.11
N VAL A 225 -23.73 -4.96 33.11
CA VAL A 225 -23.16 -6.30 33.36
C VAL A 225 -22.53 -7.05 32.17
N CYS A 226 -21.19 -7.09 32.14
CA CYS A 226 -20.35 -8.30 32.18
C CYS A 226 -18.86 -7.92 32.03
N GLY A 227 -17.99 -8.49 32.87
CA GLY A 227 -16.57 -8.15 32.96
C GLY A 227 -15.82 -8.30 31.63
N GLY A 228 -15.18 -7.23 31.18
CA GLY A 228 -14.17 -7.23 30.14
C GLY A 228 -12.78 -7.22 30.77
N VAL A 229 -11.98 -8.24 30.47
CA VAL A 229 -10.53 -8.22 30.69
C VAL A 229 -9.95 -6.99 29.97
N PRO A 230 -8.97 -6.25 30.54
CA PRO A 230 -8.34 -5.15 29.82
C PRO A 230 -7.68 -5.73 28.57
N SER A 231 -8.27 -5.48 27.40
CA SER A 231 -7.68 -5.78 26.11
C SER A 231 -6.51 -4.83 25.94
N GLY A 232 -5.34 -5.21 26.42
CA GLY A 232 -4.12 -4.44 26.24
C GLY A 232 -3.90 -4.10 24.77
N ASP A 233 -3.88 -2.80 24.47
CA ASP A 233 -3.05 -2.16 23.45
C ASP A 233 -2.96 -2.89 22.08
N LEU A 234 -4.09 -3.42 21.58
CA LEU A 234 -4.20 -3.95 20.22
C LEU A 234 -4.32 -2.79 19.23
N ARG A 235 -3.27 -1.97 19.17
CA ARG A 235 -3.10 -0.97 18.11
C ARG A 235 -3.10 -1.73 16.80
N VAL A 236 -4.18 -1.61 16.01
CA VAL A 236 -4.22 -2.24 14.70
C VAL A 236 -3.31 -1.42 13.80
N ARG A 237 -2.12 -1.97 13.57
CA ARG A 237 -1.04 -1.34 12.81
C ARG A 237 -0.89 -2.03 11.46
N PRO A 238 -0.42 -1.31 10.42
CA PRO A 238 -0.20 -1.92 9.13
C PRO A 238 0.78 -3.08 9.26
N MET A 239 0.52 -4.20 8.58
CA MET A 239 1.42 -5.36 8.61
C MET A 239 2.74 -5.11 7.85
N CYS A 240 2.76 -4.08 7.01
CA CYS A 240 3.89 -3.69 6.20
C CYS A 240 3.79 -2.20 5.85
N VAL A 241 4.93 -1.51 5.80
CA VAL A 241 5.05 -0.14 5.28
C VAL A 241 6.14 -0.12 4.22
N THR A 242 5.84 0.35 3.02
CA THR A 242 6.84 0.50 1.94
C THR A 242 6.99 1.96 1.55
N PHE A 243 8.19 2.36 1.13
CA PHE A 243 8.50 3.71 0.65
C PHE A 243 9.00 3.66 -0.79
N ALA A 244 8.16 4.00 -1.75
CA ALA A 244 8.52 4.15 -3.16
C ALA A 244 9.09 5.56 -3.44
N LEU A 245 10.36 5.61 -3.83
CA LEU A 245 11.09 6.81 -4.24
C LEU A 245 11.60 6.68 -5.67
N ARG A 246 11.66 7.79 -6.40
CA ARG A 246 12.13 7.78 -7.79
C ARG A 246 13.62 7.51 -7.82
N TYR A 247 14.02 6.60 -8.69
CA TYR A 247 15.38 6.15 -8.84
C TYR A 247 16.32 7.30 -9.20
N SER A 248 15.96 8.12 -10.19
CA SER A 248 16.76 9.27 -10.57
C SER A 248 17.08 10.10 -9.34
N ALA A 249 16.06 10.49 -8.55
CA ALA A 249 16.13 11.31 -7.33
C ALA A 249 17.16 10.86 -6.28
N VAL A 250 17.67 9.63 -6.40
CA VAL A 250 18.66 9.07 -5.49
C VAL A 250 20.03 8.90 -6.15
N PHE A 251 20.09 8.65 -7.47
CA PHE A 251 21.31 8.17 -8.14
C PHE A 251 21.75 8.92 -9.41
N GLU A 252 21.05 9.95 -9.87
CA GLU A 252 21.42 10.64 -11.12
C GLU A 252 22.87 11.20 -11.07
N ARG A 253 23.63 11.07 -12.16
CA ARG A 253 25.09 11.28 -12.19
C ARG A 253 25.57 12.73 -11.90
N VAL A 254 24.67 13.72 -11.97
CA VAL A 254 25.00 15.17 -11.94
C VAL A 254 25.08 15.77 -10.53
N ALA A 255 24.43 15.24 -9.50
CA ALA A 255 24.41 15.90 -8.17
C ALA A 255 25.36 15.26 -7.15
N ARG A 256 26.65 15.51 -7.28
CA ARG A 256 27.66 15.01 -6.32
C ARG A 256 27.78 15.84 -5.04
N GLU A 257 27.27 17.06 -5.01
CA GLU A 257 27.38 17.96 -3.84
C GLU A 257 26.00 18.05 -3.15
N ASN A 258 25.96 17.82 -1.82
CA ASN A 258 24.78 17.91 -0.92
C ASN A 258 23.84 16.69 -0.78
N ARG A 259 24.21 15.48 -1.24
CA ARG A 259 23.33 14.29 -1.17
C ARG A 259 23.41 13.46 0.12
N GLU A 260 24.47 13.57 0.91
CA GLU A 260 24.58 12.82 2.18
C GLU A 260 23.41 13.12 3.13
N ALA A 261 22.95 14.37 3.16
CA ALA A 261 21.80 14.78 3.96
C ALA A 261 20.50 14.09 3.51
N LEU A 262 20.31 13.90 2.21
CA LEU A 262 19.15 13.20 1.65
C LEU A 262 19.17 11.72 2.04
N TRP A 263 20.31 11.04 1.82
CA TRP A 263 20.50 9.65 2.22
C TRP A 263 20.30 9.44 3.73
N GLN A 264 20.88 10.32 4.54
CA GLN A 264 20.72 10.30 5.99
C GLN A 264 19.26 10.51 6.39
N SER A 265 18.55 11.43 5.75
CA SER A 265 17.14 11.70 6.05
C SER A 265 16.24 10.52 5.68
N LEU A 266 16.56 9.78 4.61
CA LEU A 266 15.90 8.52 4.24
C LEU A 266 16.22 7.39 5.22
N ASP A 267 17.49 7.23 5.63
CA ASP A 267 17.88 6.27 6.67
C ASP A 267 17.14 6.53 7.98
N GLU A 268 17.03 7.80 8.38
CA GLU A 268 16.29 8.24 9.56
C GLU A 268 14.79 7.97 9.41
N LEU A 269 14.19 8.29 8.26
CA LEU A 269 12.77 8.03 7.99
C LEU A 269 12.44 6.54 8.10
N VAL A 270 13.25 5.67 7.50
CA VAL A 270 13.07 4.22 7.58
C VAL A 270 13.21 3.75 9.02
N SER A 271 14.25 4.19 9.71
CA SER A 271 14.52 3.80 11.11
C SER A 271 13.44 4.29 12.07
N GLU A 272 12.91 5.50 11.85
CA GLU A 272 11.82 6.07 12.63
C GLU A 272 10.51 5.34 12.35
N THR A 273 10.19 5.06 11.09
CA THR A 273 9.00 4.29 10.70
C THR A 273 9.03 2.89 11.29
N GLN A 274 10.17 2.21 11.21
CA GLN A 274 10.38 0.93 11.88
C GLN A 274 10.04 1.06 13.36
N ARG A 275 10.60 2.04 14.08
CA ARG A 275 10.29 2.25 15.51
C ARG A 275 8.81 2.58 15.77
N MET A 276 8.20 3.45 14.98
CA MET A 276 6.81 3.89 15.15
C MET A 276 5.83 2.73 15.01
N PHE A 277 6.06 1.85 14.03
CA PHE A 277 5.13 0.77 13.74
C PHE A 277 5.55 -0.58 14.38
N THR A 278 6.77 -0.72 14.91
CA THR A 278 7.21 -1.91 15.66
C THR A 278 6.40 -2.11 16.95
N THR A 279 5.89 -3.33 17.16
CA THR A 279 5.29 -3.79 18.42
C THR A 279 6.08 -4.97 18.99
N ALA A 280 5.83 -5.30 20.26
CA ALA A 280 6.55 -6.35 20.99
C ALA A 280 6.45 -7.77 20.39
N GLU A 281 5.45 -8.04 19.55
CA GLU A 281 5.23 -9.38 18.96
C GLU A 281 5.03 -9.39 17.43
N ARG A 282 4.99 -8.22 16.77
CA ARG A 282 4.81 -8.12 15.31
C ARG A 282 5.60 -6.94 14.77
N VAL A 283 6.80 -7.21 14.27
CA VAL A 283 7.63 -6.24 13.56
C VAL A 283 7.03 -6.06 12.15
N PRO A 284 6.47 -4.88 11.79
CA PRO A 284 6.05 -4.64 10.42
C PRO A 284 7.30 -4.56 9.55
N SER A 285 7.25 -5.23 8.40
CA SER A 285 8.32 -5.08 7.41
C SER A 285 8.28 -3.65 6.88
N CYS A 286 9.39 -2.93 7.05
CA CYS A 286 9.56 -1.58 6.53
C CYS A 286 10.72 -1.55 5.56
N PHE A 287 10.48 -1.12 4.32
CA PHE A 287 11.49 -1.13 3.27
C PHE A 287 11.27 -0.04 2.24
N LEU A 288 12.34 0.26 1.52
CA LEU A 288 12.32 1.17 0.39
C LEU A 288 12.06 0.39 -0.90
N SER A 289 11.21 0.94 -1.74
CA SER A 289 11.10 0.63 -3.15
C SER A 289 11.73 1.78 -3.93
N PHE A 290 12.60 1.49 -4.89
CA PHE A 290 13.04 2.50 -5.85
C PHE A 290 12.33 2.25 -7.17
N TRP A 291 11.55 3.21 -7.64
CA TRP A 291 10.81 3.13 -8.91
C TRP A 291 11.52 3.95 -9.99
N ARG A 292 11.54 3.49 -11.24
CA ARG A 292 12.09 4.25 -12.37
C ARG A 292 10.97 4.83 -13.24
N ALA A 293 11.22 5.98 -13.85
CA ALA A 293 10.37 6.42 -14.95
C ALA A 293 10.56 5.52 -16.19
N ARG A 294 9.57 5.47 -17.09
CA ARG A 294 9.58 4.59 -18.27
C ARG A 294 10.83 4.76 -19.15
N ASP A 295 11.40 5.96 -19.17
CA ASP A 295 12.57 6.38 -19.93
C ASP A 295 13.89 6.33 -19.15
N GLU A 296 13.87 5.97 -17.87
CA GLU A 296 15.07 5.85 -17.04
C GLU A 296 15.67 4.44 -17.15
N GLN A 297 17.00 4.37 -17.25
CA GLN A 297 17.78 3.13 -17.16
C GLN A 297 18.47 3.05 -15.80
N ILE A 298 18.35 1.88 -15.16
CA ILE A 298 19.06 1.56 -13.92
C ILE A 298 20.13 0.50 -14.23
N THR A 299 21.36 0.70 -13.76
CA THR A 299 22.46 -0.25 -13.92
C THR A 299 22.57 -1.20 -12.73
N GLU A 300 23.15 -2.40 -12.93
CA GLU A 300 23.39 -3.37 -11.86
C GLU A 300 24.25 -2.80 -10.71
N GLU A 301 25.22 -1.94 -11.03
CA GLU A 301 26.05 -1.25 -10.03
C GLU A 301 25.19 -0.40 -9.10
N GLN A 302 24.23 0.32 -9.67
CA GLN A 302 23.34 1.19 -8.91
C GLN A 302 22.35 0.39 -8.04
N ILE A 303 21.90 -0.76 -8.52
CA ILE A 303 21.12 -1.73 -7.72
C ILE A 303 21.96 -2.24 -6.55
N GLY A 304 23.23 -2.55 -6.80
CA GLY A 304 24.19 -2.97 -5.79
C GLY A 304 24.37 -1.92 -4.70
N LEU A 305 24.49 -0.64 -5.07
CA LEU A 305 24.59 0.48 -4.13
C LEU A 305 23.32 0.64 -3.28
N ALA A 306 22.15 0.59 -3.90
CA ALA A 306 20.86 0.65 -3.19
C ALA A 306 20.75 -0.46 -2.14
N LYS A 307 21.04 -1.71 -2.53
CA LYS A 307 20.99 -2.87 -1.64
C LYS A 307 22.09 -2.87 -0.58
N ALA A 308 23.26 -2.29 -0.86
CA ALA A 308 24.32 -2.15 0.13
C ALA A 308 23.94 -1.16 1.24
N ARG A 309 23.25 -0.05 0.90
CA ARG A 309 22.82 0.95 1.88
C ARG A 309 21.52 0.56 2.57
N PHE A 310 20.58 -0.02 1.83
CA PHE A 310 19.27 -0.47 2.31
C PHE A 310 19.11 -1.98 2.04
N PRO A 311 19.64 -2.87 2.89
CA PRO A 311 19.63 -4.32 2.64
C PRO A 311 18.24 -4.93 2.46
N THR A 312 17.21 -4.29 3.01
CA THR A 312 15.81 -4.72 2.89
C THR A 312 15.06 -4.07 1.73
N CYS A 313 15.69 -3.19 0.94
CA CYS A 313 15.00 -2.52 -0.16
C CYS A 313 14.66 -3.49 -1.30
N THR A 314 13.44 -3.38 -1.81
CA THR A 314 13.12 -3.84 -3.17
C THR A 314 13.46 -2.74 -4.16
N VAL A 315 13.82 -3.13 -5.38
CA VAL A 315 14.01 -2.18 -6.46
C VAL A 315 13.02 -2.57 -7.54
N ASP A 316 12.10 -1.66 -7.84
CA ASP A 316 11.02 -1.87 -8.80
C ASP A 316 11.44 -1.30 -10.16
N PHE A 317 11.70 -2.20 -11.11
CA PHE A 317 12.29 -1.87 -12.41
C PHE A 317 11.29 -1.93 -13.57
N ASN A 318 10.00 -2.15 -13.32
CA ASN A 318 9.06 -2.36 -14.43
C ASN A 318 8.46 -1.05 -14.94
#